data_AF-A0A7S6S3C6-F1
#
_entry.id   AF-A0A7S6S3C6-F1
#
_cell.length_a   1.000
_cell.length_b   1.000
_cell.length_c   1.000
_cell.angle_alpha   90.00
_cell.angle_beta   90.00
_cell.angle_gamma   90.00
#
_symmetry.space_group_name_H-M   'P 1'
#
loop_
_entity.id
_entity.type
_entity.pdbx_description
1 polymer ?
#
loop_
_entity_poly.entity_id
_entity_poly.type
_entity_poly.pdbx_seq_one_letter_code
_entity_poly.pdbx_strand_id
1 'polypeptide(L)'
;MPSESSPSDLWNLVSRGQPIDANSLLSAIRQTAETAQPLDYRTRLLMHEGLAALACRWGREALLRRLNGGAAAARMGELLDARFEETGFPTLGRRLMDATRPETVLQFLRELGERLQSPARIDIGGSTALILAGLLSRATEDIDVVDEAPEPIRSDHALLRSLSERYGLALTHFQSHYLPTGWSERAKPLGRFGKLEARLVDPVDIFTGKLFSRREKDLDDLRALAPRLDRARIEDRLRTSMAGLLAEPGLRENATRNWRVVYGGELPRVASA
;
A
#
# COMPACT_ATOMS: atom_id res chain seq x y z
N MET A 1 3.76 -25.29 -1.66
CA MET A 1 3.47 -25.75 -0.28
C MET A 1 2.66 -24.64 0.38
N PRO A 2 1.35 -24.81 0.63
CA PRO A 2 0.58 -23.82 1.38
C PRO A 2 1.06 -23.89 2.84
N SER A 3 1.60 -22.78 3.37
CA SER A 3 1.98 -22.68 4.77
C SER A 3 0.74 -22.80 5.64
N GLU A 4 0.78 -23.63 6.67
CA GLU A 4 -0.22 -23.65 7.74
C GLU A 4 -0.32 -22.25 8.34
N SER A 5 -1.44 -21.60 8.07
CA SER A 5 -1.77 -20.26 8.51
C SER A 5 -2.33 -20.30 9.92
N SER A 6 -1.57 -19.77 10.87
CA SER A 6 -1.94 -19.68 12.28
C SER A 6 -2.92 -18.51 12.51
N PRO A 7 -3.72 -18.53 13.60
CA PRO A 7 -4.46 -17.35 14.13
C PRO A 7 -3.61 -16.07 14.26
N SER A 8 -2.29 -16.19 14.17
CA SER A 8 -1.35 -15.08 14.00
C SER A 8 -1.76 -14.11 12.89
N ASP A 9 -2.40 -14.57 11.81
CA ASP A 9 -2.61 -13.74 10.62
C ASP A 9 -3.67 -12.65 10.83
N LEU A 10 -4.76 -12.94 11.55
CA LEU A 10 -5.77 -11.94 11.92
C LEU A 10 -5.21 -10.90 12.89
N TRP A 11 -4.51 -11.34 13.94
CA TRP A 11 -3.91 -10.45 14.93
C TRP A 11 -2.79 -9.60 14.32
N ASN A 12 -1.99 -10.17 13.42
CA ASN A 12 -0.96 -9.44 12.67
C ASN A 12 -1.57 -8.37 11.77
N LEU A 13 -2.73 -8.64 11.15
CA LEU A 13 -3.42 -7.68 10.30
C LEU A 13 -3.90 -6.47 11.11
N VAL A 14 -4.49 -6.70 12.29
CA VAL A 14 -5.12 -5.62 13.06
C VAL A 14 -4.15 -4.86 13.96
N SER A 15 -3.07 -5.49 14.44
CA SER A 15 -2.12 -4.88 15.39
C SER A 15 -1.21 -3.80 14.79
N ARG A 16 -1.03 -3.79 13.46
CA ARG A 16 -0.03 -2.93 12.79
C ARG A 16 -0.35 -1.43 12.74
N GLY A 17 -1.52 -1.01 13.22
CA GLY A 17 -1.97 0.40 13.16
C GLY A 17 -2.23 0.92 11.73
N GLN A 18 -2.01 0.11 10.70
CA GLN A 18 -2.17 0.46 9.29
C GLN A 18 -3.64 0.39 8.85
N PRO A 19 -3.99 1.07 7.74
CA PRO A 19 -5.06 0.63 6.85
C PRO A 19 -5.24 -0.89 6.77
N ILE A 20 -6.50 -1.33 6.82
CA ILE A 20 -6.88 -2.73 6.71
C ILE A 20 -7.69 -2.88 5.43
N ASP A 21 -7.17 -3.64 4.48
CA ASP A 21 -7.96 -4.05 3.31
C ASP A 21 -9.13 -4.94 3.74
N ALA A 22 -10.33 -4.59 3.29
CA ALA A 22 -11.57 -5.23 3.73
C ALA A 22 -11.65 -6.70 3.29
N ASN A 23 -11.13 -7.03 2.10
CA ASN A 23 -11.09 -8.42 1.63
C ASN A 23 -10.07 -9.24 2.44
N SER A 24 -8.92 -8.64 2.77
CA SER A 24 -7.89 -9.26 3.60
C SER A 24 -8.40 -9.53 5.02
N LEU A 25 -9.15 -8.58 5.62
CA LEU A 25 -9.80 -8.80 6.91
C LEU A 25 -10.82 -9.94 6.85
N LEU A 26 -11.69 -9.95 5.85
CA LEU A 26 -12.66 -11.03 5.66
C LEU A 26 -11.96 -12.39 5.52
N SER A 27 -10.89 -12.46 4.71
CA SER A 27 -10.10 -13.68 4.52
C SER A 27 -9.46 -14.16 5.81
N ALA A 28 -8.85 -13.26 6.59
CA ALA A 28 -8.22 -13.61 7.86
C ALA A 28 -9.24 -14.07 8.92
N ILE A 29 -10.42 -13.43 8.98
CA ILE A 29 -11.52 -13.86 9.85
C ILE A 29 -12.00 -15.26 9.43
N ARG A 30 -12.19 -15.51 8.13
CA ARG A 30 -12.63 -16.81 7.62
C ARG A 30 -11.65 -17.92 7.96
N GLN A 31 -10.38 -17.71 7.69
CA GLN A 31 -9.31 -18.66 8.01
C GLN A 31 -9.23 -18.96 9.51
N THR A 32 -9.39 -17.92 10.35
CA THR A 32 -9.47 -18.08 11.81
C THR A 32 -10.71 -18.88 12.23
N ALA A 33 -11.85 -18.63 11.59
CA ALA A 33 -13.11 -19.34 11.85
C ALA A 33 -13.04 -20.83 11.47
N GLU A 34 -12.26 -21.18 10.44
CA GLU A 34 -12.02 -22.55 9.96
C GLU A 34 -11.14 -23.37 10.92
N THR A 35 -10.47 -22.75 11.89
CA THR A 35 -9.67 -23.48 12.87
C THR A 35 -10.54 -24.37 13.76
N ALA A 36 -10.11 -25.63 13.93
CA ALA A 36 -10.80 -26.61 14.77
C ALA A 36 -10.72 -26.31 16.27
N GLN A 37 -9.85 -25.38 16.67
CA GLN A 37 -9.66 -25.02 18.07
C GLN A 37 -10.74 -24.06 18.58
N PRO A 38 -11.12 -24.14 19.87
CA PRO A 38 -11.91 -23.11 20.51
C PRO A 38 -11.17 -21.76 20.45
N LEU A 39 -11.88 -20.72 20.02
CA LEU A 39 -11.34 -19.37 20.00
C LEU A 39 -11.50 -18.71 21.37
N ASP A 40 -10.45 -18.07 21.85
CA ASP A 40 -10.51 -17.27 23.07
C ASP A 40 -11.52 -16.11 22.94
N TYR A 41 -11.93 -15.53 24.07
CA TYR A 41 -12.91 -14.44 24.10
C TYR A 41 -12.49 -13.25 23.23
N ARG A 42 -11.21 -12.86 23.31
CA ARG A 42 -10.69 -11.65 22.66
C ARG A 42 -10.62 -11.82 21.14
N THR A 43 -10.26 -13.00 20.67
CA THR A 43 -10.28 -13.35 19.25
C THR A 43 -11.71 -13.39 18.70
N ARG A 44 -12.68 -13.93 19.46
CA ARG A 44 -14.10 -13.89 19.06
C ARG A 44 -14.64 -12.46 18.99
N LEU A 45 -14.31 -11.62 19.98
CA LEU A 45 -14.67 -10.19 19.98
C LEU A 45 -14.07 -9.46 18.77
N LEU A 46 -12.81 -9.74 18.43
CA LEU A 46 -12.14 -9.17 17.26
C LEU A 46 -12.85 -9.55 15.95
N MET A 47 -13.20 -10.83 15.80
CA MET A 47 -13.93 -11.31 14.63
C MET A 47 -15.32 -10.68 14.54
N HIS A 48 -16.06 -10.60 15.65
CA HIS A 48 -17.38 -9.96 15.71
C HIS A 48 -17.31 -8.50 15.24
N GLU A 49 -16.41 -7.70 15.82
CA GLU A 49 -16.28 -6.30 15.43
C GLU A 49 -15.73 -6.12 14.00
N GLY A 50 -14.88 -7.04 13.54
CA GLY A 50 -14.44 -7.11 12.14
C GLY A 50 -15.59 -7.35 11.18
N LEU A 51 -16.44 -8.33 11.46
CA LEU A 51 -17.63 -8.60 10.66
C LEU A 51 -18.62 -7.42 10.71
N ALA A 52 -18.80 -6.78 11.87
CA ALA A 52 -19.62 -5.58 11.99
C ALA A 52 -19.08 -4.41 11.14
N ALA A 53 -17.76 -4.17 11.17
CA ALA A 53 -17.12 -3.16 10.33
C ALA A 53 -17.28 -3.46 8.83
N LEU A 54 -17.12 -4.73 8.43
CA LEU A 54 -17.34 -5.17 7.05
C LEU A 54 -18.81 -5.02 6.63
N ALA A 55 -19.75 -5.33 7.53
CA ALA A 55 -21.18 -5.15 7.29
C ALA A 55 -21.57 -3.67 7.15
N CYS A 56 -20.96 -2.79 7.94
CA CYS A 56 -21.14 -1.35 7.80
C CYS A 56 -20.60 -0.84 6.44
N ARG A 57 -19.49 -1.40 5.96
CA ARG A 57 -18.86 -1.00 4.70
C ARG A 57 -19.59 -1.50 3.46
N TRP A 58 -19.95 -2.79 3.42
CA TRP A 58 -20.53 -3.42 2.24
C TRP A 58 -22.05 -3.56 2.29
N GLY A 59 -22.66 -3.37 3.46
CA GLY A 59 -24.02 -3.79 3.75
C GLY A 59 -24.07 -5.24 4.25
N ARG A 60 -24.94 -5.51 5.23
CA ARG A 60 -25.06 -6.84 5.87
C ARG A 60 -25.38 -7.94 4.86
N GLU A 61 -26.31 -7.72 3.94
CA GLU A 61 -26.65 -8.72 2.92
C GLU A 61 -25.48 -9.05 1.99
N ALA A 62 -24.72 -8.04 1.57
CA ALA A 62 -23.56 -8.24 0.71
C ALA A 62 -22.45 -9.02 1.43
N LEU A 63 -22.24 -8.73 2.71
CA LEU A 63 -21.33 -9.52 3.55
C LEU A 63 -21.79 -10.98 3.65
N LEU A 64 -23.07 -11.22 3.96
CA LEU A 64 -23.61 -12.59 4.06
C LEU A 64 -23.43 -13.37 2.74
N ARG A 65 -23.67 -12.74 1.59
CA ARG A 65 -23.38 -13.33 0.27
C ARG A 65 -21.89 -13.61 0.03
N ARG A 66 -20.97 -12.88 0.67
CA ARG A 66 -19.52 -13.12 0.55
C ARG A 66 -19.03 -14.24 1.47
N LEU A 67 -19.73 -14.49 2.58
CA LEU A 67 -19.36 -15.54 3.54
C LEU A 67 -19.56 -16.96 2.98
N ASN A 68 -20.44 -17.13 1.97
CA ASN A 68 -20.73 -18.35 1.19
C ASN A 68 -20.19 -19.69 1.74
N GLY A 69 -21.10 -20.45 2.37
CA GLY A 69 -21.04 -21.91 2.52
C GLY A 69 -20.00 -22.47 3.50
N GLY A 70 -20.35 -23.58 4.15
CA GLY A 70 -19.46 -24.34 5.03
C GLY A 70 -19.47 -23.91 6.51
N ALA A 71 -18.69 -24.62 7.33
CA ALA A 71 -18.67 -24.44 8.79
C ALA A 71 -18.22 -23.04 9.23
N ALA A 72 -17.30 -22.43 8.48
CA ALA A 72 -16.82 -21.08 8.75
C ALA A 72 -17.92 -20.03 8.61
N ALA A 73 -18.78 -20.16 7.60
CA ALA A 73 -19.89 -19.24 7.34
C ALA A 73 -20.92 -19.29 8.49
N ALA A 74 -21.25 -20.50 8.97
CA ALA A 74 -22.15 -20.67 10.11
C ALA A 74 -21.59 -20.01 11.37
N ARG A 75 -20.32 -20.28 11.71
CA ARG A 75 -19.63 -19.69 12.86
C ARG A 75 -19.54 -18.17 12.79
N MET A 76 -19.26 -17.62 11.61
CA MET A 76 -19.22 -16.17 11.39
C MET A 76 -20.61 -15.54 11.48
N GLY A 77 -21.67 -16.25 11.06
CA GLY A 77 -23.06 -15.83 11.26
C GLY A 77 -23.43 -15.77 12.74
N GLU A 78 -23.10 -16.79 13.52
CA GLU A 78 -23.28 -16.80 14.97
C GLU A 78 -22.53 -15.64 15.65
N LEU A 79 -21.29 -15.38 15.24
CA LEU A 79 -20.49 -14.28 15.78
C LEU A 79 -21.07 -12.90 15.44
N LEU A 80 -21.66 -12.72 14.26
CA LEU A 80 -22.31 -11.47 13.84
C LEU A 80 -23.52 -11.10 14.71
N ASP A 81 -24.18 -12.10 15.29
CA ASP A 81 -25.36 -11.92 16.14
C ASP A 81 -25.06 -12.05 17.64
N ALA A 82 -23.82 -12.40 17.99
CA ALA A 82 -23.38 -12.54 19.37
C ALA A 82 -23.31 -11.18 20.09
N ARG A 83 -23.59 -11.19 21.39
CA ARG A 83 -23.43 -10.03 22.27
C ARG A 83 -22.15 -10.17 23.08
N PHE A 84 -21.39 -9.08 23.14
CA PHE A 84 -20.19 -8.96 23.97
C PHE A 84 -20.37 -7.80 24.94
N GLU A 85 -19.88 -7.97 26.17
CA GLU A 85 -20.00 -7.00 27.25
C GLU A 85 -18.86 -5.97 27.26
N GLU A 86 -17.69 -6.33 26.71
CA GLU A 86 -16.51 -5.48 26.66
C GLU A 86 -16.49 -4.55 25.43
N THR A 87 -15.85 -3.39 25.58
CA THR A 87 -15.47 -2.55 24.43
C THR A 87 -14.28 -3.19 23.72
N GLY A 88 -14.42 -3.55 22.44
CA GLY A 88 -13.36 -4.22 21.70
C GLY A 88 -12.36 -3.27 21.03
N PHE A 89 -12.48 -3.13 19.72
CA PHE A 89 -11.52 -2.58 18.77
C PHE A 89 -12.11 -1.36 18.04
N PRO A 90 -12.30 -0.22 18.74
CA PRO A 90 -13.05 0.94 18.21
C PRO A 90 -12.41 1.60 16.97
N THR A 91 -11.14 1.32 16.68
CA THR A 91 -10.43 1.88 15.51
C THR A 91 -10.55 1.00 14.26
N LEU A 92 -11.07 -0.23 14.39
CA LEU A 92 -11.09 -1.20 13.30
C LEU A 92 -11.89 -0.71 12.09
N GLY A 93 -13.11 -0.22 12.33
CA GLY A 93 -13.97 0.32 11.27
C GLY A 93 -13.37 1.54 10.57
N ARG A 94 -12.65 2.40 11.30
CA ARG A 94 -11.99 3.60 10.73
C ARG A 94 -10.79 3.26 9.86
N ARG A 95 -10.16 2.10 10.09
CA ARG A 95 -9.00 1.63 9.34
C ARG A 95 -9.39 0.79 8.12
N LEU A 96 -10.65 0.38 8.02
CA LEU A 96 -11.13 -0.49 6.96
C LEU A 96 -11.27 0.28 5.63
N MET A 97 -10.65 -0.24 4.57
CA MET A 97 -10.72 0.33 3.22
C MET A 97 -10.76 -0.76 2.15
N ASP A 98 -11.14 -0.40 0.93
CA ASP A 98 -10.91 -1.25 -0.23
C ASP A 98 -9.56 -0.86 -0.84
N ALA A 99 -8.54 -1.73 -0.70
CA ALA A 99 -7.22 -1.41 -1.20
C ALA A 99 -7.17 -1.46 -2.74
N THR A 100 -6.34 -0.63 -3.34
CA THR A 100 -6.06 -0.70 -4.77
C THR A 100 -5.32 -2.01 -5.05
N ARG A 101 -5.92 -2.87 -5.87
CA ARG A 101 -5.36 -4.18 -6.21
C ARG A 101 -4.26 -4.03 -7.28
N PRO A 102 -3.17 -4.81 -7.20
CA PRO A 102 -2.16 -4.87 -8.27
C PRO A 102 -2.79 -5.15 -9.64
N GLU A 103 -3.79 -6.04 -9.71
CA GLU A 103 -4.46 -6.37 -10.96
C GLU A 103 -5.19 -5.17 -11.59
N THR A 104 -5.77 -4.28 -10.78
CA THR A 104 -6.42 -3.05 -11.25
C THR A 104 -5.41 -2.14 -11.94
N VAL A 105 -4.23 -1.96 -11.33
CA VAL A 105 -3.15 -1.16 -11.91
C VAL A 105 -2.63 -1.80 -13.20
N LEU A 106 -2.42 -3.12 -13.22
CA LEU A 106 -1.95 -3.83 -14.41
C LEU A 106 -2.96 -3.79 -15.56
N GLN A 107 -4.26 -3.83 -15.27
CA GLN A 107 -5.32 -3.66 -16.28
C GLN A 107 -5.35 -2.24 -16.83
N PHE A 108 -5.22 -1.23 -15.96
CA PHE A 108 -5.06 0.17 -16.39
C PHE A 108 -3.88 0.32 -17.36
N LEU A 109 -2.70 -0.20 -17.01
CA LEU A 109 -1.50 -0.10 -17.85
C LEU A 109 -1.65 -0.85 -19.19
N ARG A 110 -2.33 -2.00 -19.18
CA ARG A 110 -2.65 -2.76 -20.39
C ARG A 110 -3.52 -1.94 -21.35
N GLU A 111 -4.64 -1.42 -20.86
CA GLU A 111 -5.56 -0.64 -21.70
C GLU A 111 -4.92 0.66 -22.19
N LEU A 112 -4.15 1.34 -21.33
CA LEU A 112 -3.38 2.51 -21.72
C LEU A 112 -2.45 2.15 -22.89
N GLY A 113 -1.61 1.15 -22.70
CA GLY A 113 -0.58 0.77 -23.66
C GLY A 113 -1.10 0.16 -24.97
N GLU A 114 -2.28 -0.47 -24.97
CA GLU A 114 -2.97 -0.94 -26.17
C GLU A 114 -3.49 0.20 -27.05
N ARG A 115 -3.84 1.33 -26.44
CA ARG A 115 -4.46 2.48 -27.12
C ARG A 115 -3.50 3.59 -27.51
N LEU A 116 -2.24 3.54 -27.04
CA LEU A 116 -1.23 4.51 -27.45
C LEU A 116 -1.03 4.51 -28.97
N GLN A 117 -0.77 5.68 -29.54
CA GLN A 117 -0.48 5.81 -30.97
C GLN A 117 0.96 5.42 -31.30
N SER A 118 1.90 5.76 -30.43
CA SER A 118 3.33 5.45 -30.55
C SER A 118 3.89 4.83 -29.27
N PRO A 119 5.07 4.16 -29.34
CA PRO A 119 5.73 3.62 -28.15
C PRO A 119 6.06 4.69 -27.10
N ALA A 120 5.85 4.36 -25.84
CA ALA A 120 6.18 5.23 -24.71
C ALA A 120 6.78 4.41 -23.55
N ARG A 121 7.55 5.08 -22.70
CA ARG A 121 8.15 4.49 -21.49
C ARG A 121 7.80 5.34 -20.28
N ILE A 122 7.42 4.69 -19.19
CA ILE A 122 7.18 5.35 -17.90
C ILE A 122 7.92 4.64 -16.76
N ASP A 123 8.33 5.43 -15.78
CA ASP A 123 8.86 4.94 -14.51
C ASP A 123 7.82 5.23 -13.43
N ILE A 124 7.27 4.19 -12.82
CA ILE A 124 6.21 4.30 -11.82
C ILE A 124 6.87 4.34 -10.44
N GLY A 125 6.51 5.36 -9.66
CA GLY A 125 6.95 5.53 -8.29
C GLY A 125 5.78 5.59 -7.32
N GLY A 126 5.96 6.38 -6.27
CA GLY A 126 4.93 6.60 -5.25
C GLY A 126 4.42 5.29 -4.64
N SER A 127 3.17 5.29 -4.23
CA SER A 127 2.61 4.12 -3.53
C SER A 127 2.09 3.05 -4.48
N THR A 128 1.83 3.39 -5.75
CA THR A 128 1.49 2.40 -6.77
C THR A 128 2.65 1.43 -7.02
N ALA A 129 3.89 1.92 -7.10
CA ALA A 129 5.05 1.04 -7.18
C ALA A 129 5.19 0.13 -5.95
N LEU A 130 4.91 0.64 -4.76
CA LEU A 130 4.96 -0.12 -3.51
C LEU A 130 3.83 -1.15 -3.40
N ILE A 131 2.63 -0.86 -3.92
CA ILE A 131 1.51 -1.79 -4.04
C ILE A 131 1.87 -2.93 -5.00
N LEU A 132 2.39 -2.60 -6.19
CA LEU A 132 2.84 -3.59 -7.18
C LEU A 132 3.99 -4.47 -6.66
N ALA A 133 4.85 -3.93 -5.79
CA ALA A 133 5.90 -4.69 -5.11
C ALA A 133 5.38 -5.53 -3.91
N GLY A 134 4.08 -5.49 -3.60
CA GLY A 134 3.48 -6.18 -2.45
C GLY A 134 3.90 -5.60 -1.09
N LEU A 135 4.48 -4.39 -1.08
CA LEU A 135 5.02 -3.73 0.12
C LEU A 135 3.99 -2.86 0.84
N LEU A 136 2.97 -2.38 0.14
CA LEU A 136 1.83 -1.66 0.71
C LEU A 136 0.50 -2.30 0.32
N SER A 137 -0.48 -2.19 1.21
CA SER A 137 -1.88 -2.53 0.95
C SER A 137 -2.73 -1.38 1.45
N ARG A 138 -3.10 -0.47 0.55
CA ARG A 138 -3.99 0.68 0.82
C ARG A 138 -4.67 1.16 -0.45
N ALA A 139 -5.73 1.94 -0.29
CA ALA A 139 -6.34 2.67 -1.40
C ALA A 139 -5.40 3.75 -1.92
N THR A 140 -5.38 3.95 -3.24
CA THR A 140 -4.73 5.07 -3.92
C THR A 140 -5.57 5.45 -5.12
N GLU A 141 -5.59 6.75 -5.43
CA GLU A 141 -6.40 7.33 -6.51
C GLU A 141 -5.53 7.66 -7.73
N ASP A 142 -4.24 7.33 -7.65
CA ASP A 142 -3.19 7.82 -8.53
C ASP A 142 -2.15 6.75 -8.89
N ILE A 143 -1.68 6.81 -10.13
CA ILE A 143 -0.47 6.15 -10.61
C ILE A 143 0.55 7.25 -10.85
N ASP A 144 1.47 7.41 -9.90
CA ASP A 144 2.54 8.40 -9.97
C ASP A 144 3.65 7.94 -10.92
N VAL A 145 3.87 8.69 -11.99
CA VAL A 145 5.06 8.55 -12.84
C VAL A 145 6.16 9.53 -12.42
N VAL A 146 7.41 9.15 -12.65
CA VAL A 146 8.56 10.03 -12.45
C VAL A 146 8.60 11.05 -13.58
N ASP A 147 8.70 12.33 -13.20
CA ASP A 147 8.58 13.49 -14.10
C ASP A 147 7.26 13.43 -14.89
N GLU A 148 7.13 14.18 -15.98
CA GLU A 148 5.88 14.18 -16.74
C GLU A 148 5.70 12.90 -17.57
N ALA A 149 4.46 12.43 -17.70
CA ALA A 149 4.13 11.36 -18.65
C ALA A 149 4.54 11.78 -20.08
N PRO A 150 5.15 10.89 -20.89
CA PRO A 150 5.56 11.19 -22.26
C PRO A 150 4.43 11.76 -23.11
N GLU A 151 4.77 12.59 -24.12
CA GLU A 151 3.81 13.22 -25.04
C GLU A 151 2.72 12.26 -25.54
N PRO A 152 3.02 11.03 -26.03
CA PRO A 152 2.01 10.11 -26.55
C PRO A 152 0.94 9.69 -25.53
N ILE A 153 1.23 9.87 -24.24
CA ILE A 153 0.30 9.59 -23.14
C ILE A 153 -0.42 10.88 -22.72
N ARG A 154 0.34 11.95 -22.44
CA ARG A 154 -0.22 13.18 -21.86
C ARG A 154 -1.11 13.97 -22.82
N SER A 155 -0.96 13.80 -24.13
CA SER A 155 -1.80 14.49 -25.13
C SER A 155 -3.17 13.82 -25.33
N ASP A 156 -3.34 12.56 -24.94
CA ASP A 156 -4.62 11.84 -25.05
C ASP A 156 -5.49 12.00 -23.78
N HIS A 157 -5.98 13.22 -23.56
CA HIS A 157 -6.81 13.55 -22.40
C HIS A 157 -8.12 12.76 -22.33
N ALA A 158 -8.67 12.38 -23.49
CA ALA A 158 -9.91 11.59 -23.56
C ALA A 158 -9.66 10.16 -23.05
N LEU A 159 -8.57 9.53 -23.48
CA LEU A 159 -8.15 8.22 -22.97
C LEU A 159 -7.89 8.27 -21.46
N LEU A 160 -7.07 9.21 -20.99
CA LEU A 160 -6.74 9.34 -19.57
C LEU A 160 -7.98 9.53 -18.70
N ARG A 161 -8.94 10.37 -19.13
CA ARG A 161 -10.21 10.55 -18.43
C ARG A 161 -11.01 9.24 -18.38
N SER A 162 -11.14 8.56 -19.51
CA SER A 162 -11.91 7.31 -19.60
C SER A 162 -11.33 6.19 -18.71
N LEU A 163 -10.00 6.13 -18.60
CA LEU A 163 -9.31 5.18 -17.73
C LEU A 163 -9.48 5.57 -16.25
N SER A 164 -9.39 6.87 -15.94
CA SER A 164 -9.60 7.36 -14.58
C SER A 164 -11.02 7.08 -14.08
N GLU A 165 -12.05 7.33 -14.88
CA GLU A 165 -13.44 7.02 -14.54
C GLU A 165 -13.67 5.51 -14.35
N ARG A 166 -13.05 4.68 -15.19
CA ARG A 166 -13.21 3.22 -15.13
C ARG A 166 -12.52 2.57 -13.94
N TYR A 167 -11.30 3.01 -13.64
CA TYR A 167 -10.43 2.36 -12.67
C TYR A 167 -10.34 3.10 -11.34
N GLY A 168 -10.85 4.33 -11.25
CA GLY A 168 -10.65 5.21 -10.10
C GLY A 168 -9.18 5.63 -9.91
N LEU A 169 -8.39 5.61 -11.00
CA LEU A 169 -6.95 5.88 -10.97
C LEU A 169 -6.60 6.97 -11.98
N ALA A 170 -6.09 8.10 -11.50
CA ALA A 170 -5.51 9.15 -12.34
C ALA A 170 -4.03 8.87 -12.61
N LEU A 171 -3.53 9.20 -13.80
CA LEU A 171 -2.09 9.25 -14.04
C LEU A 171 -1.55 10.61 -13.58
N THR A 172 -0.67 10.61 -12.60
CA THR A 172 -0.10 11.81 -11.97
C THR A 172 1.42 11.77 -12.07
N HIS A 173 2.10 12.80 -11.57
CA HIS A 173 3.55 12.80 -11.55
C HIS A 173 4.16 13.37 -10.26
N PHE A 174 5.41 12.98 -10.04
CA PHE A 174 6.30 13.62 -9.07
C PHE A 174 7.68 13.81 -9.69
N GLN A 175 8.41 14.79 -9.18
CA GLN A 175 9.69 15.20 -9.78
C GLN A 175 10.82 14.25 -9.36
N SER A 176 11.65 13.85 -10.32
CA SER A 176 12.78 12.95 -10.11
C SER A 176 13.82 13.47 -9.11
N HIS A 177 13.91 14.78 -8.90
CA HIS A 177 14.83 15.37 -7.93
C HIS A 177 14.50 15.03 -6.46
N TYR A 178 13.33 14.45 -6.18
CA TYR A 178 12.99 13.89 -4.88
C TYR A 178 13.51 12.46 -4.66
N LEU A 179 14.07 11.84 -5.70
CA LEU A 179 14.67 10.51 -5.63
C LEU A 179 16.19 10.60 -5.47
N PRO A 180 16.83 9.56 -4.92
CA PRO A 180 18.27 9.54 -4.80
C PRO A 180 18.96 9.46 -6.17
N THR A 181 20.13 10.09 -6.29
CA THR A 181 20.93 10.02 -7.52
C THR A 181 21.13 8.56 -7.99
N GLY A 182 21.02 8.34 -9.30
CA GLY A 182 21.12 7.01 -9.92
C GLY A 182 19.88 6.12 -9.72
N TRP A 183 18.75 6.64 -9.25
CA TRP A 183 17.51 5.85 -9.08
C TRP A 183 17.08 5.14 -10.37
N SER A 184 17.29 5.78 -11.53
CA SER A 184 16.84 5.29 -12.84
C SER A 184 17.55 4.02 -13.29
N GLU A 185 18.79 3.80 -12.82
CA GLU A 185 19.57 2.58 -13.01
C GLU A 185 19.08 1.43 -12.13
N ARG A 186 18.44 1.76 -11.00
CA ARG A 186 17.91 0.80 -10.04
C ARG A 186 16.45 0.46 -10.29
N ALA A 187 15.78 1.21 -11.17
CA ALA A 187 14.40 0.95 -11.57
C ALA A 187 14.28 -0.42 -12.24
N LYS A 188 13.32 -1.23 -11.77
CA LYS A 188 13.11 -2.61 -12.23
C LYS A 188 12.07 -2.68 -13.33
N PRO A 189 12.26 -3.49 -14.39
CA PRO A 189 11.21 -3.73 -15.37
C PRO A 189 9.93 -4.26 -14.70
N LEU A 190 8.79 -3.63 -14.97
CA LEU A 190 7.48 -4.15 -14.59
C LEU A 190 6.94 -5.05 -15.71
N GLY A 191 7.04 -4.58 -16.95
CA GLY A 191 6.58 -5.31 -18.12
C GLY A 191 6.33 -4.41 -19.31
N ARG A 192 5.91 -5.05 -20.40
CA ARG A 192 5.45 -4.39 -21.63
C ARG A 192 3.95 -4.61 -21.80
N PHE A 193 3.24 -3.53 -22.04
CA PHE A 193 1.79 -3.47 -22.16
C PHE A 193 1.47 -2.86 -23.52
N GLY A 194 1.36 -3.67 -24.57
CA GLY A 194 1.26 -3.15 -25.94
C GLY A 194 2.45 -2.25 -26.30
N LYS A 195 2.19 -0.96 -26.54
CA LYS A 195 3.20 0.05 -26.87
C LYS A 195 3.83 0.74 -25.65
N LEU A 196 3.36 0.43 -24.44
CA LEU A 196 3.89 0.99 -23.19
C LEU A 196 4.94 0.05 -22.57
N GLU A 197 6.13 0.57 -22.29
CA GLU A 197 7.10 -0.05 -21.38
C GLU A 197 6.98 0.61 -20.00
N ALA A 198 6.79 -0.18 -18.96
CA ALA A 198 6.73 0.32 -17.59
C ALA A 198 7.86 -0.26 -16.73
N ARG A 199 8.44 0.57 -15.88
CA ARG A 199 9.36 0.17 -14.80
C ARG A 199 8.85 0.64 -13.46
N LEU A 200 9.36 0.04 -12.38
CA LEU A 200 9.12 0.43 -11.01
C LEU A 200 10.38 1.07 -10.41
N VAL A 201 10.24 2.24 -9.80
CA VAL A 201 11.28 2.82 -8.94
C VAL A 201 11.54 1.88 -7.76
N ASP A 202 12.81 1.72 -7.36
CA ASP A 202 13.17 0.83 -6.25
C ASP A 202 12.49 1.27 -4.94
N PRO A 203 11.92 0.35 -4.15
CA PRO A 203 11.24 0.70 -2.91
C PRO A 203 12.10 1.45 -1.90
N VAL A 204 13.42 1.21 -1.86
CA VAL A 204 14.34 1.94 -0.99
C VAL A 204 14.48 3.39 -1.45
N ASP A 205 14.50 3.63 -2.77
CA ASP A 205 14.57 4.98 -3.32
C ASP A 205 13.27 5.77 -3.01
N ILE A 206 12.10 5.13 -3.15
CA ILE A 206 10.79 5.73 -2.79
C ILE A 206 10.74 6.03 -1.29
N PHE A 207 11.13 5.07 -0.45
CA PHE A 207 11.18 5.27 1.00
C PHE A 207 12.08 6.45 1.37
N THR A 208 13.27 6.50 0.78
CA THR A 208 14.26 7.54 1.07
C THR A 208 13.75 8.91 0.64
N GLY A 209 13.10 9.03 -0.52
CA GLY A 209 12.44 10.28 -0.94
C GLY A 209 11.33 10.72 0.01
N LYS A 210 10.48 9.78 0.46
CA LYS A 210 9.38 10.06 1.40
C LYS A 210 9.85 10.59 2.76
N LEU A 211 11.07 10.27 3.20
CA LEU A 211 11.62 10.83 4.44
C LEU A 211 11.61 12.37 4.45
N PHE A 212 11.73 13.01 3.30
CA PHE A 212 11.78 14.48 3.19
C PHE A 212 10.39 15.14 3.11
N SER A 213 9.32 14.34 3.03
CA SER A 213 7.94 14.83 2.92
C SER A 213 7.35 15.31 4.25
N ARG A 214 6.42 16.26 4.15
CA ARG A 214 5.58 16.74 5.28
C ARG A 214 4.19 16.08 5.31
N ARG A 215 3.83 15.30 4.29
CA ARG A 215 2.49 14.73 4.16
C ARG A 215 2.31 13.59 5.17
N GLU A 216 1.21 13.62 5.92
CA GLU A 216 0.90 12.59 6.93
C GLU A 216 0.83 11.19 6.32
N LYS A 217 0.24 11.07 5.13
CA LYS A 217 0.17 9.82 4.35
C LYS A 217 1.54 9.22 4.05
N ASP A 218 2.57 10.04 3.85
CA ASP A 218 3.93 9.55 3.63
C ASP A 218 4.54 9.00 4.92
N LEU A 219 4.23 9.60 6.08
CA LEU A 219 4.67 9.07 7.37
C LEU A 219 4.05 7.70 7.68
N ASP A 220 2.79 7.51 7.33
CA ASP A 220 2.12 6.21 7.49
C ASP A 220 2.72 5.14 6.57
N ASP A 221 3.00 5.49 5.30
CA ASP A 221 3.73 4.63 4.37
C ASP A 221 5.13 4.28 4.95
N LEU A 222 5.89 5.25 5.47
CA LEU A 222 7.20 5.01 6.07
C LEU A 222 7.12 4.01 7.25
N ARG A 223 6.16 4.17 8.15
CA ARG A 223 5.94 3.23 9.26
C ARG A 223 5.60 1.81 8.77
N ALA A 224 4.80 1.70 7.71
CA ALA A 224 4.42 0.42 7.13
C ALA A 224 5.62 -0.30 6.48
N LEU A 225 6.50 0.47 5.83
CA LEU A 225 7.61 -0.03 5.03
C LEU A 225 8.85 -0.36 5.86
N ALA A 226 9.12 0.41 6.93
CA ALA A 226 10.37 0.30 7.68
C ALA A 226 10.70 -1.11 8.19
N PRO A 227 9.75 -1.93 8.68
CA PRO A 227 10.03 -3.30 9.10
C PRO A 227 10.32 -4.27 7.94
N ARG A 228 10.01 -3.87 6.70
CA ARG A 228 10.07 -4.71 5.50
C ARG A 228 11.26 -4.40 4.60
N LEU A 229 11.91 -3.26 4.83
CA LEU A 229 13.04 -2.79 4.03
C LEU A 229 14.34 -2.93 4.82
N ASP A 230 15.42 -3.18 4.09
CA ASP A 230 16.76 -3.22 4.67
C ASP A 230 17.21 -1.82 5.10
N ARG A 231 17.27 -1.61 6.41
CA ARG A 231 17.71 -0.36 7.02
C ARG A 231 19.11 0.05 6.55
N ALA A 232 20.04 -0.89 6.38
CA ALA A 232 21.40 -0.57 5.96
C ALA A 232 21.42 0.04 4.55
N ARG A 233 20.58 -0.48 3.63
CA ARG A 233 20.40 0.10 2.29
C ARG A 233 19.78 1.49 2.32
N ILE A 234 18.84 1.76 3.23
CA ILE A 234 18.26 3.11 3.40
C ILE A 234 19.32 4.08 3.91
N GLU A 235 20.10 3.69 4.93
CA GLU A 235 21.18 4.52 5.45
C GLU A 235 22.26 4.79 4.39
N ASP A 236 22.61 3.79 3.59
CA ASP A 236 23.52 3.96 2.45
C ASP A 236 22.99 5.00 1.45
N ARG A 237 21.71 4.90 1.05
CA ARG A 237 21.09 5.88 0.12
C ARG A 237 21.11 7.29 0.65
N LEU A 238 20.80 7.46 1.94
CA LEU A 238 20.84 8.77 2.60
C LEU A 238 22.26 9.37 2.56
N ARG A 239 23.30 8.55 2.78
CA ARG A 239 24.69 9.02 2.80
C ARG A 239 25.25 9.32 1.41
N THR A 240 24.95 8.49 0.43
CA THR A 240 25.64 8.51 -0.87
C THR A 240 24.89 9.23 -1.97
N SER A 241 23.56 9.34 -1.87
CA SER A 241 22.71 9.70 -3.01
C SER A 241 21.65 10.77 -2.71
N MET A 242 21.58 11.27 -1.47
CA MET A 242 20.61 12.31 -1.04
C MET A 242 21.27 13.60 -0.55
N ALA A 243 22.55 13.82 -0.86
CA ALA A 243 23.30 14.98 -0.37
C ALA A 243 22.61 16.32 -0.72
N GLY A 244 22.04 16.44 -1.94
CA GLY A 244 21.34 17.65 -2.38
C GLY A 244 20.11 17.98 -1.52
N LEU A 245 19.26 17.00 -1.24
CA LEU A 245 18.06 17.19 -0.41
C LEU A 245 18.41 17.39 1.05
N LEU A 246 19.48 16.77 1.54
CA LEU A 246 19.98 17.00 2.90
C LEU A 246 20.61 18.37 3.05
N ALA A 247 21.13 19.00 1.99
CA ALA A 247 21.70 20.34 2.08
C ALA A 247 20.63 21.42 2.35
N GLU A 248 19.37 21.17 1.97
CA GLU A 248 18.25 22.08 2.23
C GLU A 248 17.76 21.94 3.69
N PRO A 249 17.84 23.01 4.52
CA PRO A 249 17.54 22.90 5.95
C PRO A 249 16.13 22.39 6.28
N GLY A 250 15.10 22.86 5.56
CA GLY A 250 13.72 22.44 5.79
C GLY A 250 13.45 20.98 5.43
N LEU A 251 14.07 20.50 4.35
CA LEU A 251 13.98 19.08 3.97
C LEU A 251 14.75 18.20 4.95
N ARG A 252 15.95 18.62 5.38
CA ARG A 252 16.70 17.92 6.43
C ARG A 252 15.90 17.82 7.73
N GLU A 253 15.23 18.89 8.15
CA GLU A 253 14.38 18.86 9.35
C GLU A 253 13.24 17.83 9.23
N ASN A 254 12.58 17.78 8.07
CA ASN A 254 11.55 16.76 7.80
C ASN A 254 12.13 15.34 7.88
N ALA A 255 13.27 15.10 7.23
CA ALA A 255 13.94 13.82 7.27
C ALA A 255 14.35 13.42 8.69
N THR A 256 14.89 14.34 9.48
CA THR A 256 15.23 14.10 10.89
C THR A 256 14.00 13.75 11.72
N ARG A 257 12.89 14.48 11.57
CA ARG A 257 11.63 14.20 12.27
C ARG A 257 11.10 12.82 11.88
N ASN A 258 10.97 12.55 10.60
CA ASN A 258 10.40 11.31 10.09
C ASN A 258 11.28 10.10 10.47
N TRP A 259 12.60 10.23 10.37
CA TRP A 259 13.56 9.22 10.81
C TRP A 259 13.41 8.89 12.29
N ARG A 260 13.31 9.90 13.15
CA ARG A 260 13.14 9.71 14.59
C ARG A 260 11.85 8.96 14.91
N VAL A 261 10.76 9.28 14.21
CA VAL A 261 9.48 8.58 14.38
C VAL A 261 9.56 7.11 13.94
N VAL A 262 10.28 6.82 12.87
CA VAL A 262 10.30 5.50 12.25
C VAL A 262 11.32 4.55 12.89
N TYR A 263 12.52 5.03 13.17
CA TYR A 263 13.64 4.19 13.63
C TYR A 263 14.10 4.47 15.07
N GLY A 264 13.68 5.59 15.67
CA GLY A 264 14.19 6.02 16.98
C GLY A 264 15.68 6.37 16.91
N GLY A 265 16.01 7.67 16.83
CA GLY A 265 17.40 8.12 16.86
C GLY A 265 17.69 9.33 15.96
N GLU A 266 18.98 9.58 15.73
CA GLU A 266 19.45 10.63 14.83
C GLU A 266 19.50 10.15 13.38
N LEU A 267 19.22 11.07 12.46
CA LEU A 267 19.36 10.85 11.03
C LEU A 267 20.83 10.55 10.70
N PRO A 268 21.14 9.54 9.86
CA PRO A 268 22.51 9.22 9.47
C PRO A 268 23.23 10.46 8.93
N ARG A 269 24.45 10.69 9.42
CA ARG A 269 25.29 11.79 8.93
C ARG A 269 25.77 11.47 7.53
N VAL A 270 25.66 12.44 6.63
CA VAL A 270 26.30 12.39 5.31
C VAL A 270 27.80 12.31 5.54
N ALA A 271 28.50 11.46 4.78
CA ALA A 271 29.96 11.49 4.80
C ALA A 271 30.40 12.89 4.33
N SER A 272 31.25 13.55 5.11
CA SER A 272 31.92 14.77 4.65
C SER A 272 32.67 14.41 3.37
N ALA A 273 32.29 15.02 2.25
CA ALA A 273 33.04 14.93 1.01
C ALA A 273 34.40 15.62 1.16
#